data_AF-A0A9P3GBC9-F1
#
_entry.id   AF-A0A9P3GBC9-F1
#
_cell.length_a   1.000
_cell.length_b   1.000
_cell.length_c   1.000
_cell.angle_alpha   90.00
_cell.angle_beta   90.00
_cell.angle_gamma   90.00
#
_symmetry.space_group_name_H-M   'P 1'
#
loop_
_entity.id
_entity.type
_entity.pdbx_description
1 polymer ?
#
loop_
_entity_poly.entity_id
_entity_poly.type
_entity_poly.pdbx_seq_one_letter_code
_entity_poly.pdbx_strand_id
1 'polypeptide(L)'
;MFTNVANPMSWNFDKSKVDASLADAIQFPLDNPVAVQKKFLELSKQKGITPAKVEKLRNIVKDSEQNALEMLVELFDWVDMRTPQPTKDIVSLYTQTQSIDQNIANALSRMDASAKQQIKLQKIIDDLGKAEQDIDYYKDRTVVETDVEVLVQVKTERHNTLCTGIADCRSNCHEGCGLDFALKDSELADCSSMQPTGTVCNVCHHPRQNHKHFNVKWDTETQKQKQPNPEAVQRLKDARTAKDAQQQAREIAQGFIDEYARDIETYTDEIARLAEEYSKLALSGSFAGQVEKSVQLLDYNLEKMKSNGTPSETIAQVQSCRNSMQAKLDLLKKARADERKQRVTNGVLNKLVNYLVQ
;
A
#
# COMPACT_ATOMS: atom_id res chain seq x y z
N MET A 1 -27.54 14.04 -13.84
CA MET A 1 -28.04 15.41 -13.67
C MET A 1 -29.35 15.37 -12.88
N PHE A 2 -29.44 16.09 -11.76
CA PHE A 2 -30.69 16.21 -11.00
C PHE A 2 -31.53 17.35 -11.55
N THR A 3 -32.84 17.16 -11.69
CA THR A 3 -33.77 18.23 -12.07
C THR A 3 -34.81 18.40 -10.98
N ASN A 4 -35.08 19.65 -10.55
CA ASN A 4 -36.06 19.98 -9.49
C ASN A 4 -37.53 19.84 -9.93
N VAL A 5 -37.83 18.91 -10.85
CA VAL A 5 -39.16 18.71 -11.43
C VAL A 5 -39.36 17.24 -11.76
N ALA A 6 -40.59 16.78 -11.62
CA ALA A 6 -40.96 15.36 -11.69
C ALA A 6 -40.84 14.72 -13.07
N ASN A 7 -40.80 15.51 -14.15
CA ASN A 7 -40.75 14.96 -15.50
C ASN A 7 -40.08 15.91 -16.52
N PRO A 8 -39.58 15.40 -17.66
CA PRO A 8 -38.96 16.20 -18.70
C PRO A 8 -39.87 17.27 -19.33
N MET A 9 -41.18 17.05 -19.34
CA MET A 9 -42.16 18.02 -19.87
C MET A 9 -42.26 19.28 -19.00
N SER A 10 -41.82 19.19 -17.74
CA SER A 10 -41.82 20.29 -16.77
C SER A 10 -40.47 21.00 -16.68
N TRP A 11 -39.52 20.71 -17.56
CA TRP A 11 -38.21 21.36 -17.52
C TRP A 11 -38.31 22.84 -17.90
N ASN A 12 -37.72 23.69 -17.07
CA ASN A 12 -37.60 25.13 -17.34
C ASN A 12 -36.36 25.47 -18.17
N PHE A 13 -35.69 24.46 -18.75
CA PHE A 13 -34.49 24.64 -19.57
C PHE A 13 -34.55 23.75 -20.81
N ASP A 14 -33.91 24.23 -21.87
CA ASP A 14 -33.77 23.51 -23.13
C ASP A 14 -32.57 22.58 -23.06
N LYS A 15 -32.80 21.27 -23.24
CA LYS A 15 -31.73 20.25 -23.18
C LYS A 15 -30.65 20.51 -24.25
N SER A 16 -30.99 21.11 -25.38
CA SER A 16 -30.02 21.43 -26.44
C SER A 16 -29.03 22.54 -26.06
N LYS A 17 -29.33 23.28 -24.99
CA LYS A 17 -28.46 24.34 -24.44
C LYS A 17 -27.61 23.88 -23.27
N VAL A 18 -27.78 22.65 -22.83
CA VAL A 18 -26.93 22.03 -21.82
C VAL A 18 -25.59 21.68 -22.47
N ASP A 19 -24.50 21.84 -21.72
CA ASP A 19 -23.16 21.49 -22.19
C ASP A 19 -23.12 20.04 -22.73
N ALA A 20 -22.37 19.80 -23.81
CA ALA A 20 -22.29 18.48 -24.44
C ALA A 20 -21.90 17.37 -23.45
N SER A 21 -21.06 17.68 -22.45
CA SER A 21 -20.68 16.74 -21.39
C SER A 21 -21.84 16.30 -20.49
N LEU A 22 -22.91 17.10 -20.42
CA LEU A 22 -24.11 16.85 -19.61
C LEU A 22 -25.33 16.47 -20.45
N ALA A 23 -25.30 16.70 -21.77
CA ALA A 23 -26.37 16.36 -22.69
C ALA A 23 -26.65 14.84 -22.70
N ASP A 24 -25.59 14.04 -22.60
CA ASP A 24 -25.64 12.57 -22.58
C ASP A 24 -25.63 11.97 -21.16
N ALA A 25 -25.53 12.81 -20.13
CA ALA A 25 -25.55 12.33 -18.75
C ALA A 25 -26.93 11.78 -18.38
N ILE A 26 -26.96 10.69 -17.60
CA ILE A 26 -28.20 10.15 -17.04
C ILE A 26 -28.91 11.24 -16.22
N GLN A 27 -30.23 11.31 -16.40
CA GLN A 27 -31.07 12.36 -15.86
C GLN A 27 -31.96 11.76 -14.79
N PHE A 28 -31.96 12.42 -13.65
CA PHE A 28 -32.63 11.99 -12.43
C PHE A 28 -33.68 13.05 -12.08
N PRO A 29 -34.92 12.93 -12.61
CA PRO A 29 -35.97 13.89 -12.35
C PRO A 29 -36.49 13.74 -10.93
N LEU A 30 -35.95 14.57 -10.03
CA LEU A 30 -36.28 14.54 -8.62
C LEU A 30 -37.07 15.80 -8.26
N ASP A 31 -38.38 15.65 -8.17
CA ASP A 31 -39.20 16.68 -7.53
C ASP A 31 -38.92 16.70 -6.03
N ASN A 32 -39.18 17.83 -5.36
CA ASN A 32 -39.03 17.95 -3.92
C ASN A 32 -40.35 17.59 -3.22
N PRO A 33 -40.55 16.33 -2.77
CA PRO A 33 -41.82 15.90 -2.18
C PRO A 33 -42.14 16.69 -0.90
N VAL A 34 -41.12 17.14 -0.16
CA VAL A 34 -41.30 17.96 1.05
C VAL A 34 -41.89 19.33 0.71
N ALA A 35 -41.44 19.94 -0.39
CA ALA A 35 -42.00 21.21 -0.85
C ALA A 35 -43.46 21.05 -1.31
N VAL A 36 -43.78 19.97 -2.02
CA VAL A 36 -45.16 19.66 -2.46
C VAL A 36 -46.07 19.41 -1.26
N GLN A 37 -45.61 18.64 -0.27
CA GLN A 37 -46.34 18.37 0.97
C GLN A 37 -46.59 19.65 1.79
N LYS A 38 -45.57 20.51 1.93
CA LYS A 38 -45.71 21.80 2.61
C LYS A 38 -46.78 22.67 1.95
N LYS A 39 -46.75 22.76 0.62
CA LYS A 39 -47.73 23.53 -0.17
C LYS A 39 -49.15 22.95 -0.06
N PHE A 40 -49.28 21.63 -0.02
CA PHE A 40 -50.56 20.97 0.26
C PHE A 40 -51.13 21.36 1.63
N LEU A 41 -50.31 21.38 2.68
CA LEU A 41 -50.73 21.78 4.03
C LEU A 41 -51.17 23.25 4.10
N GLU A 42 -50.49 24.13 3.38
CA GLU A 42 -50.87 25.54 3.26
C GLU A 42 -52.20 25.71 2.53
N LEU A 43 -52.37 25.05 1.38
CA LEU A 43 -53.59 25.11 0.59
C LEU A 43 -54.78 24.53 1.36
N SER A 44 -54.62 23.39 2.03
CA SER A 44 -55.69 22.71 2.75
C SER A 44 -56.28 23.52 3.91
N LYS A 45 -55.58 24.56 4.38
CA LYS A 45 -56.05 25.49 5.42
C LYS A 45 -56.86 26.67 4.87
N GLN A 46 -56.90 26.87 3.55
CA GLN A 46 -57.63 27.98 2.94
C GLN A 46 -59.14 27.75 2.95
N LYS A 47 -59.90 28.80 3.28
CA LYS A 47 -61.37 28.76 3.22
C LYS A 47 -61.85 28.60 1.77
N GLY A 48 -62.86 27.77 1.54
CA GLY A 48 -63.48 27.57 0.22
C GLY A 48 -62.90 26.43 -0.63
N ILE A 49 -61.93 25.66 -0.12
CA ILE A 49 -61.51 24.43 -0.79
C ILE A 49 -62.55 23.33 -0.57
N THR A 50 -63.00 22.72 -1.67
CA THR A 50 -63.92 21.59 -1.64
C THR A 50 -63.21 20.30 -1.23
N PRO A 51 -63.90 19.35 -0.56
CA PRO A 51 -63.31 18.04 -0.21
C PRO A 51 -62.70 17.31 -1.41
N ALA A 52 -63.37 17.37 -2.58
CA ALA A 52 -62.86 16.78 -3.82
C ALA A 52 -61.52 17.39 -4.28
N LYS A 53 -61.31 18.70 -4.04
CA LYS A 53 -60.04 19.37 -4.35
C LYS A 53 -58.94 19.01 -3.35
N VAL A 54 -59.26 18.84 -2.06
CA VAL A 54 -58.31 18.32 -1.06
C VAL A 54 -57.82 16.93 -1.46
N GLU A 55 -58.72 16.05 -1.87
CA GLU A 55 -58.36 14.69 -2.26
C GLU A 55 -57.44 14.66 -3.49
N LYS A 56 -57.74 15.48 -4.50
CA LYS A 56 -56.85 15.65 -5.66
C LYS A 56 -55.45 16.11 -5.25
N LEU A 57 -55.35 17.10 -4.36
CA LEU A 57 -54.05 17.58 -3.89
C LEU A 57 -53.30 16.53 -3.07
N ARG A 58 -54.02 15.73 -2.27
CA ARG A 58 -53.43 14.62 -1.51
C ARG A 58 -52.84 13.55 -2.45
N ASN A 59 -53.53 13.22 -3.54
CA ASN A 59 -53.00 12.29 -4.53
C ASN A 59 -51.74 12.83 -5.20
N ILE A 60 -51.69 14.12 -5.55
CA ILE A 60 -50.47 14.76 -6.08
C ILE A 60 -49.28 14.63 -5.10
N VAL A 61 -49.51 14.81 -3.80
CA VAL A 61 -48.45 14.62 -2.78
C VAL A 61 -47.97 13.18 -2.76
N LYS A 62 -48.90 12.21 -2.72
CA LYS A 62 -48.55 10.77 -2.74
C LYS A 62 -47.76 10.39 -3.99
N ASP A 63 -48.20 10.85 -5.15
CA ASP A 63 -47.52 10.60 -6.42
C ASP A 63 -46.12 11.22 -6.43
N SER A 64 -45.97 12.44 -5.89
CA SER A 64 -44.67 13.12 -5.75
C SER A 64 -43.72 12.37 -4.82
N GLU A 65 -44.21 11.89 -3.67
CA GLU A 65 -43.44 11.09 -2.71
C GLU A 65 -43.00 9.75 -3.34
N GLN A 66 -43.91 9.06 -4.03
CA GLN A 66 -43.63 7.79 -4.69
C GLN A 66 -42.60 7.96 -5.83
N ASN A 67 -42.79 8.95 -6.70
CA ASN A 67 -41.86 9.23 -7.80
C ASN A 67 -40.46 9.60 -7.28
N ALA A 68 -40.38 10.37 -6.18
CA ALA A 68 -39.10 10.70 -5.57
C ALA A 68 -38.40 9.46 -5.00
N LEU A 69 -39.14 8.54 -4.39
CA LEU A 69 -38.60 7.29 -3.89
C LEU A 69 -38.10 6.39 -5.04
N GLU A 70 -38.90 6.20 -6.09
CA GLU A 70 -38.53 5.41 -7.27
C GLU A 70 -37.27 5.96 -7.92
N MET A 71 -37.19 7.27 -8.12
CA MET A 71 -36.00 7.93 -8.64
C MET A 71 -34.78 7.67 -7.72
N LEU A 72 -34.93 7.80 -6.40
CA LEU A 72 -33.83 7.53 -5.48
C LEU A 72 -33.35 6.09 -5.56
N VAL A 73 -34.25 5.12 -5.73
CA VAL A 73 -33.89 3.72 -5.97
C VAL A 73 -33.10 3.60 -7.28
N GLU A 74 -33.59 4.16 -8.39
CA GLU A 74 -32.88 4.13 -9.68
C GLU A 74 -31.49 4.79 -9.60
N LEU A 75 -31.37 5.90 -8.86
CA LEU A 75 -30.10 6.56 -8.59
C LEU A 75 -29.15 5.64 -7.83
N PHE A 76 -29.61 4.99 -6.76
CA PHE A 76 -28.78 4.09 -5.97
C PHE A 76 -28.38 2.85 -6.75
N ASP A 77 -29.30 2.24 -7.51
CA ASP A 77 -28.98 1.13 -8.42
C ASP A 77 -27.96 1.56 -9.48
N TRP A 78 -28.11 2.77 -10.04
CA TRP A 78 -27.15 3.31 -10.98
C TRP A 78 -25.76 3.52 -10.36
N VAL A 79 -25.71 4.08 -9.15
CA VAL A 79 -24.47 4.25 -8.37
C VAL A 79 -23.83 2.89 -8.08
N ASP A 80 -24.60 1.89 -7.68
CA ASP A 80 -24.13 0.55 -7.37
C ASP A 80 -23.61 -0.19 -8.62
N MET A 81 -24.14 0.13 -9.80
CA MET A 81 -23.63 -0.36 -11.08
C MET A 81 -22.36 0.35 -11.56
N ARG A 82 -21.94 1.47 -10.95
CA ARG A 82 -20.71 2.15 -11.36
C ARG A 82 -19.50 1.40 -10.82
N THR A 83 -18.50 1.18 -11.66
CA THR A 83 -17.16 0.82 -11.19
C THR A 83 -16.55 2.02 -10.47
N PRO A 84 -16.10 1.87 -9.20
CA PRO A 84 -15.40 2.94 -8.50
C PRO A 84 -14.20 3.39 -9.33
N GLN A 85 -14.21 4.64 -9.78
CA GLN A 85 -13.06 5.23 -10.45
C GLN A 85 -12.17 5.87 -9.39
N PRO A 86 -10.89 5.51 -9.29
CA PRO A 86 -9.99 6.12 -8.33
C PRO A 86 -9.86 7.61 -8.66
N THR A 87 -10.15 8.48 -7.69
CA THR A 87 -9.92 9.92 -7.85
C THR A 87 -8.42 10.19 -7.99
N LYS A 88 -8.05 11.36 -8.53
CA LYS A 88 -6.63 11.78 -8.61
C LYS A 88 -5.93 11.69 -7.25
N ASP A 89 -6.64 12.00 -6.17
CA ASP A 89 -6.12 11.91 -4.80
C ASP A 89 -5.89 10.46 -4.37
N ILE A 90 -6.80 9.53 -4.70
CA ILE A 90 -6.62 8.10 -4.42
C ILE A 90 -5.43 7.54 -5.20
N VAL A 91 -5.29 7.91 -6.48
CA VAL A 91 -4.14 7.52 -7.30
C VAL A 91 -2.85 8.07 -6.71
N SER A 92 -2.82 9.35 -6.31
CA SER A 92 -1.66 9.98 -5.69
C SER A 92 -1.25 9.28 -4.38
N LEU A 93 -2.22 9.00 -3.49
CA LEU A 93 -1.97 8.29 -2.23
C LEU A 93 -1.43 6.87 -2.48
N TYR A 94 -1.97 6.19 -3.49
CA TYR A 94 -1.47 4.88 -3.89
C TYR A 94 -0.04 4.94 -4.42
N THR A 95 0.27 5.87 -5.33
CA THR A 95 1.65 6.04 -5.84
C THR A 95 2.62 6.33 -4.70
N GLN A 96 2.23 7.15 -3.72
CA GLN A 96 3.03 7.41 -2.52
C GLN A 96 3.23 6.13 -1.70
N THR A 97 2.15 5.37 -1.44
CA THR A 97 2.23 4.10 -0.71
C THR A 97 3.13 3.09 -1.41
N GLN A 98 2.99 2.94 -2.73
CA GLN A 98 3.83 2.07 -3.54
C GLN A 98 5.30 2.51 -3.47
N SER A 99 5.58 3.82 -3.55
CA SER A 99 6.94 4.33 -3.41
C SER A 99 7.53 4.02 -2.05
N ILE A 100 6.74 4.09 -0.98
CA ILE A 100 7.20 3.76 0.37
C ILE A 100 7.47 2.25 0.47
N ASP A 101 6.54 1.40 0.02
CA ASP A 101 6.72 -0.06 -0.01
C ASP A 101 7.98 -0.46 -0.80
N GLN A 102 8.20 0.17 -1.95
CA GLN A 102 9.39 -0.01 -2.78
C GLN A 102 10.67 0.34 -2.02
N ASN A 103 10.70 1.50 -1.37
CA ASN A 103 11.88 1.96 -0.63
C ASN A 103 12.17 1.08 0.58
N ILE A 104 11.15 0.63 1.32
CA ILE A 104 11.30 -0.33 2.42
C ILE A 104 11.91 -1.63 1.90
N ALA A 105 11.37 -2.18 0.80
CA ALA A 105 11.87 -3.42 0.21
C ALA A 105 13.34 -3.29 -0.26
N ASN A 106 13.71 -2.14 -0.83
CA ASN A 106 15.07 -1.85 -1.27
C ASN A 106 16.03 -1.70 -0.08
N ALA A 107 15.65 -0.95 0.96
CA ALA A 107 16.44 -0.80 2.17
C ALA A 107 16.69 -2.17 2.83
N LEU A 108 15.66 -2.99 3.02
CA LEU A 108 15.78 -4.35 3.56
C LEU A 108 16.70 -5.24 2.70
N SER A 109 16.61 -5.13 1.37
CA SER A 109 17.49 -5.89 0.48
C SER A 109 18.96 -5.51 0.63
N ARG A 110 19.24 -4.20 0.70
CA ARG A 110 20.59 -3.65 0.89
C ARG A 110 21.15 -3.97 2.28
N MET A 111 20.31 -3.97 3.31
CA MET A 111 20.67 -4.43 4.65
C MET A 111 21.07 -5.91 4.65
N ASP A 112 20.27 -6.79 4.02
CA ASP A 112 20.59 -8.22 3.92
C ASP A 112 21.92 -8.45 3.18
N ALA A 113 22.18 -7.69 2.11
CA ALA A 113 23.46 -7.74 1.40
C ALA A 113 24.63 -7.29 2.29
N SER A 114 24.47 -6.18 3.02
CA SER A 114 25.50 -5.64 3.93
C SER A 114 25.80 -6.61 5.07
N ALA A 115 24.78 -7.18 5.71
CA ALA A 115 24.93 -8.18 6.77
C ALA A 115 25.65 -9.44 6.28
N LYS A 116 25.35 -9.92 5.05
CA LYS A 116 26.06 -11.05 4.43
C LYS A 116 27.54 -10.73 4.22
N GLN A 117 27.89 -9.50 3.82
CA GLN A 117 29.28 -9.09 3.67
C GLN A 117 30.01 -8.99 5.02
N GLN A 118 29.36 -8.45 6.06
CA GLN A 118 29.92 -8.46 7.42
C GLN A 118 30.25 -9.88 7.90
N ILE A 119 29.32 -10.83 7.72
CA ILE A 119 29.55 -12.23 8.13
C ILE A 119 30.71 -12.86 7.36
N LYS A 120 30.83 -12.57 6.06
CA LYS A 120 31.97 -13.05 5.25
C LYS A 120 33.30 -12.47 5.75
N LEU A 121 33.35 -11.17 6.01
CA LEU A 121 34.55 -10.50 6.52
C LEU A 121 34.92 -10.97 7.93
N GLN A 122 33.93 -11.19 8.80
CA GLN A 122 34.18 -11.74 10.13
C GLN A 122 34.80 -13.14 10.07
N LYS A 123 34.28 -14.00 9.17
CA LYS A 123 34.89 -15.32 8.91
C LYS A 123 36.33 -15.19 8.42
N ILE A 124 36.61 -14.21 7.55
CA ILE A 124 37.98 -13.94 7.12
C ILE A 124 38.84 -13.58 8.33
N ILE A 125 38.43 -12.63 9.18
CA ILE A 125 39.18 -12.24 10.40
C ILE A 125 39.46 -13.44 11.32
N ASP A 126 38.47 -14.30 11.52
CA ASP A 126 38.58 -15.50 12.34
C ASP A 126 39.56 -16.51 11.75
N ASP A 127 39.50 -16.72 10.43
CA ASP A 127 40.44 -17.58 9.68
C ASP A 127 41.87 -17.04 9.71
N LEU A 128 42.03 -15.72 9.55
CA LEU A 128 43.34 -15.07 9.65
C LEU A 128 44.00 -15.37 11.01
N GLY A 129 43.22 -15.61 12.06
CA GLY A 129 43.73 -15.93 13.40
C GLY A 129 44.17 -17.37 13.64
N LYS A 130 43.83 -18.30 12.73
CA LYS A 130 43.99 -19.75 12.97
C LYS A 130 45.17 -20.39 12.24
N ALA A 131 45.80 -19.71 11.28
CA ALA A 131 46.88 -20.30 10.49
C ALA A 131 48.11 -19.38 10.40
N GLU A 132 49.30 -19.95 10.59
CA GLU A 132 50.55 -19.36 10.09
C GLU A 132 50.52 -19.45 8.57
N GLN A 133 50.35 -18.31 7.91
CA GLN A 133 50.30 -18.20 6.46
C GLN A 133 51.41 -17.27 5.97
N ASP A 134 51.76 -17.38 4.70
CA ASP A 134 52.71 -16.45 4.08
C ASP A 134 52.07 -15.07 3.82
N ILE A 135 52.91 -14.10 3.46
CA ILE A 135 52.48 -12.72 3.22
C ILE A 135 51.53 -12.62 2.02
N ASP A 136 51.69 -13.49 1.02
CA ASP A 136 50.90 -13.47 -0.22
C ASP A 136 49.47 -13.94 0.01
N TYR A 137 49.26 -14.92 0.89
CA TYR A 137 47.93 -15.33 1.37
C TYR A 137 47.10 -14.16 1.92
N TYR A 138 47.73 -13.24 2.67
CA TYR A 138 47.03 -12.08 3.23
C TYR A 138 46.69 -11.02 2.19
N LYS A 139 47.53 -10.86 1.16
CA LYS A 139 47.33 -9.90 0.06
C LYS A 139 46.17 -10.31 -0.85
N ASP A 140 46.07 -11.60 -1.17
CA ASP A 140 45.01 -12.11 -2.06
C ASP A 140 43.62 -12.08 -1.41
N ARG A 141 43.53 -12.20 -0.08
CA ARG A 141 42.24 -12.20 0.66
C ARG A 141 41.71 -10.82 1.07
N THR A 142 42.52 -9.76 0.99
CA THR A 142 42.13 -8.39 1.35
C THR A 142 41.67 -7.55 0.17
N VAL A 143 42.05 -7.94 -1.06
CA VAL A 143 41.49 -7.36 -2.28
C VAL A 143 40.17 -8.07 -2.57
N VAL A 144 39.16 -7.78 -1.76
CA VAL A 144 37.79 -8.23 -2.01
C VAL A 144 37.16 -7.29 -3.05
N GLU A 145 37.73 -7.24 -4.26
CA GLU A 145 37.04 -6.63 -5.41
C GLU A 145 35.93 -7.57 -5.84
N THR A 146 34.78 -7.44 -5.18
CA THR A 146 33.54 -8.01 -5.71
C THR A 146 32.48 -6.94 -5.66
N ASP A 147 32.15 -6.44 -6.85
CA ASP A 147 30.85 -5.84 -7.11
C ASP A 147 29.77 -6.68 -6.41
N VAL A 148 28.98 -6.05 -5.54
CA VAL A 148 27.91 -6.75 -4.83
C VAL A 148 26.64 -6.56 -5.62
N GLU A 149 26.14 -7.66 -6.18
CA GLU A 149 24.82 -7.68 -6.78
C GLU A 149 23.76 -7.62 -5.69
N VAL A 150 22.93 -6.58 -5.75
CA VAL A 150 21.79 -6.40 -4.84
C VAL A 150 20.53 -6.36 -5.68
N LEU A 151 19.54 -7.18 -5.34
CA LEU A 151 18.23 -7.08 -5.97
C LEU A 151 17.48 -5.87 -5.42
N VAL A 152 17.02 -5.00 -6.30
CA VAL A 152 16.22 -3.82 -5.95
C VAL A 152 14.99 -3.76 -6.83
N GLN A 153 13.95 -3.11 -6.34
CA GLN A 153 12.77 -2.79 -7.11
C GLN A 153 13.03 -1.54 -7.94
N VAL A 154 12.85 -1.64 -9.26
CA VAL A 154 12.96 -0.55 -10.24
C VAL A 154 11.59 -0.22 -10.83
N LYS A 155 11.37 1.06 -11.16
CA LYS A 155 10.10 1.52 -11.75
C LYS A 155 9.93 1.00 -13.18
N THR A 156 8.69 0.73 -13.55
CA THR A 156 8.30 0.25 -14.88
C THR A 156 7.04 0.98 -15.35
N GLU A 157 6.79 1.01 -16.66
CA GLU A 157 5.60 1.67 -17.22
C GLU A 157 4.31 0.86 -17.02
N ARG A 158 4.43 -0.45 -16.83
CA ARG A 158 3.29 -1.38 -16.69
C ARG A 158 3.21 -1.92 -15.28
N HIS A 159 2.03 -2.38 -14.87
CA HIS A 159 1.90 -3.09 -13.61
C HIS A 159 2.53 -4.48 -13.72
N ASN A 160 3.12 -4.93 -12.62
CA ASN A 160 3.67 -6.27 -12.46
C ASN A 160 3.10 -6.86 -11.18
N THR A 161 2.94 -8.19 -11.16
CA THR A 161 2.59 -8.93 -9.95
C THR A 161 3.87 -9.44 -9.31
N LEU A 162 4.17 -8.92 -8.13
CA LEU A 162 5.37 -9.24 -7.35
C LEU A 162 5.00 -10.02 -6.11
N CYS A 163 5.83 -10.99 -5.73
CA CYS A 163 5.75 -11.52 -4.37
C CYS A 163 6.52 -10.58 -3.44
N THR A 164 5.86 -10.14 -2.35
CA THR A 164 6.46 -9.26 -1.34
C THR A 164 6.25 -9.77 0.08
N GLY A 165 5.29 -10.68 0.29
CA GLY A 165 4.96 -11.19 1.61
C GLY A 165 5.86 -12.32 2.13
N ILE A 166 7.00 -12.60 1.50
CA ILE A 166 7.95 -13.63 1.94
C ILE A 166 9.37 -13.08 1.77
N ALA A 167 10.16 -13.07 2.85
CA ALA A 167 11.44 -12.36 2.95
C ALA A 167 12.50 -12.75 1.89
N ASP A 168 12.38 -13.93 1.30
CA ASP A 168 13.31 -14.43 0.27
C ASP A 168 12.67 -14.58 -1.12
N CYS A 169 11.38 -14.29 -1.25
CA CYS A 169 10.71 -14.38 -2.54
C CYS A 169 10.79 -13.04 -3.27
N ARG A 170 11.81 -12.87 -4.10
CA ARG A 170 12.01 -11.68 -4.96
C ARG A 170 11.56 -11.91 -6.40
N SER A 171 10.50 -12.69 -6.57
CA SER A 171 10.02 -13.11 -7.89
C SER A 171 9.16 -12.03 -8.55
N ASN A 172 9.46 -11.76 -9.82
CA ASN A 172 8.56 -11.08 -10.75
C ASN A 172 7.53 -12.10 -11.26
N CYS A 173 6.50 -12.39 -10.45
CA CYS A 173 5.54 -13.45 -10.73
C CYS A 173 4.75 -13.24 -12.04
N HIS A 174 4.49 -11.99 -12.43
CA HIS A 174 3.94 -11.66 -13.74
C HIS A 174 4.39 -10.25 -14.15
N GLU A 175 5.20 -10.15 -15.19
CA GLU A 175 5.64 -8.85 -15.75
C GLU A 175 4.67 -8.35 -16.83
N GLY A 176 4.35 -7.06 -16.81
CA GLY A 176 3.43 -6.46 -17.78
C GLY A 176 2.00 -6.97 -17.64
N CYS A 177 1.54 -7.19 -16.41
CA CYS A 177 0.19 -7.64 -16.09
C CYS A 177 -0.85 -6.68 -16.68
N GLY A 178 -1.79 -7.24 -17.45
CA GLY A 178 -2.87 -6.49 -18.11
C GLY A 178 -4.08 -6.21 -17.23
N LEU A 179 -4.02 -6.57 -15.94
CA LEU A 179 -5.08 -6.20 -15.01
C LEU A 179 -5.08 -4.70 -14.79
N ASP A 180 -6.27 -4.16 -14.54
CA ASP A 180 -6.42 -2.80 -14.07
C ASP A 180 -5.82 -2.62 -12.67
N PHE A 181 -5.77 -1.36 -12.24
CA PHE A 181 -5.40 -0.98 -10.89
C PHE A 181 -6.18 -1.80 -9.84
N ALA A 182 -5.45 -2.48 -8.95
CA ALA A 182 -6.01 -3.37 -7.95
C ALA A 182 -5.49 -3.00 -6.55
N LEU A 183 -6.42 -2.74 -5.62
CA LEU A 183 -6.10 -2.49 -4.22
C LEU A 183 -6.25 -3.74 -3.36
N LYS A 184 -7.19 -4.62 -3.74
CA LYS A 184 -7.51 -5.83 -2.97
C LYS A 184 -6.81 -7.02 -3.58
N ASP A 185 -6.30 -7.90 -2.72
CA ASP A 185 -5.67 -9.15 -3.18
C ASP A 185 -6.64 -10.04 -3.95
N SER A 186 -7.95 -9.92 -3.66
CA SER A 186 -8.99 -10.63 -4.39
C SER A 186 -9.01 -10.31 -5.88
N GLU A 187 -8.64 -9.10 -6.27
CA GLU A 187 -8.61 -8.64 -7.66
C GLU A 187 -7.43 -9.25 -8.43
N LEU A 188 -6.45 -9.84 -7.73
CA LEU A 188 -5.35 -10.56 -8.36
C LEU A 188 -5.71 -12.00 -8.75
N ALA A 189 -6.93 -12.48 -8.45
CA ALA A 189 -7.35 -13.84 -8.85
C ALA A 189 -7.13 -14.08 -10.34
N ASP A 190 -7.43 -13.07 -11.16
CA ASP A 190 -7.42 -13.17 -12.63
C ASP A 190 -6.03 -12.93 -13.23
N CYS A 191 -5.01 -12.69 -12.40
CA CYS A 191 -3.63 -12.61 -12.86
C CYS A 191 -3.22 -13.99 -13.40
N SER A 192 -2.54 -14.04 -14.55
CA SER A 192 -2.05 -15.29 -15.14
C SER A 192 -1.18 -16.10 -14.17
N SER A 193 -0.43 -15.42 -13.30
CA SER A 193 0.37 -16.08 -12.26
C SER A 193 -0.45 -16.68 -11.12
N MET A 194 -1.73 -16.32 -10.98
CA MET A 194 -2.64 -16.86 -9.96
C MET A 194 -3.57 -17.95 -10.51
N GLN A 195 -3.59 -18.11 -11.84
CA GLN A 195 -4.42 -19.12 -12.50
C GLN A 195 -3.77 -20.52 -12.45
N PRO A 196 -4.58 -21.60 -12.41
CA PRO A 196 -6.06 -21.61 -12.47
C PRO A 196 -6.75 -21.47 -11.11
N THR A 197 -6.00 -21.49 -10.00
CA THR A 197 -6.60 -21.62 -8.66
C THR A 197 -7.17 -20.31 -8.11
N GLY A 198 -6.66 -19.17 -8.58
CA GLY A 198 -6.95 -17.84 -8.03
C GLY A 198 -6.46 -17.61 -6.60
N THR A 199 -5.78 -18.58 -5.97
CA THR A 199 -5.45 -18.56 -4.53
C THR A 199 -3.95 -18.69 -4.25
N VAL A 200 -3.23 -19.47 -5.05
CA VAL A 200 -1.79 -19.68 -4.94
C VAL A 200 -1.12 -19.31 -6.24
N CYS A 201 0.00 -18.61 -6.15
CA CYS A 201 0.80 -18.24 -7.30
C CYS A 201 1.44 -19.48 -7.93
N ASN A 202 1.28 -19.67 -9.23
CA ASN A 202 1.88 -20.79 -9.98
C ASN A 202 3.39 -20.59 -10.26
N VAL A 203 3.93 -19.38 -10.05
CA VAL A 203 5.36 -19.07 -10.24
C VAL A 203 6.16 -19.28 -8.95
N CYS A 204 5.71 -18.72 -7.83
CA CYS A 204 6.45 -18.78 -6.56
C CYS A 204 5.80 -19.69 -5.51
N HIS A 205 4.62 -20.24 -5.79
CA HIS A 205 3.87 -21.11 -4.87
C HIS A 205 3.43 -20.46 -3.56
N HIS A 206 3.53 -19.14 -3.43
CA HIS A 206 3.04 -18.41 -2.27
C HIS A 206 1.55 -18.03 -2.41
N PRO A 207 0.84 -17.88 -1.28
CA PRO A 207 -0.54 -17.38 -1.28
C PRO A 207 -0.68 -16.03 -1.99
N ARG A 208 -1.82 -15.82 -2.66
CA ARG A 208 -2.14 -14.58 -3.39
C ARG A 208 -2.01 -13.33 -2.52
N GLN A 209 -2.37 -13.40 -1.24
CA GLN A 209 -2.25 -12.28 -0.30
C GLN A 209 -0.81 -11.77 -0.09
N ASN A 210 0.19 -12.59 -0.44
CA ASN A 210 1.61 -12.22 -0.36
C ASN A 210 2.08 -11.49 -1.63
N HIS A 211 1.16 -11.13 -2.53
CA HIS A 211 1.48 -10.49 -3.80
C HIS A 211 0.94 -9.08 -3.87
N LYS A 212 1.65 -8.25 -4.64
CA LYS A 212 1.31 -6.86 -4.91
C LYS A 212 1.29 -6.65 -6.41
N HIS A 213 0.37 -5.82 -6.87
CA HIS A 213 0.27 -5.39 -8.25
C HIS A 213 0.77 -3.96 -8.34
N PHE A 214 2.01 -3.77 -8.80
CA PHE A 214 2.75 -2.51 -8.73
C PHE A 214 3.46 -2.20 -10.05
N ASN A 215 3.63 -0.91 -10.37
CA ASN A 215 4.50 -0.43 -11.46
C ASN A 215 6.01 -0.54 -11.15
N VAL A 216 6.44 -1.60 -10.49
CA VAL A 216 7.85 -1.89 -10.23
C VAL A 216 8.15 -3.35 -10.49
N LYS A 217 9.42 -3.70 -10.69
CA LYS A 217 9.91 -5.08 -10.77
C LYS A 217 11.20 -5.24 -9.99
N TRP A 218 11.51 -6.44 -9.52
CA TRP A 218 12.84 -6.77 -9.03
C TRP A 218 13.83 -6.81 -10.20
N ASP A 219 14.96 -6.17 -10.01
CA ASP A 219 16.08 -6.12 -10.95
C ASP A 219 17.40 -6.14 -10.17
N THR A 220 18.49 -6.53 -10.83
CA THR A 220 19.81 -6.58 -10.21
C THR A 220 20.51 -5.24 -10.36
N GLU A 221 20.84 -4.61 -9.24
CA GLU A 221 21.70 -3.43 -9.18
C GLU A 221 23.09 -3.85 -8.73
N THR A 222 24.10 -3.57 -9.54
CA THR A 222 25.50 -3.75 -9.16
C THR A 222 25.94 -2.58 -8.29
N GLN A 223 26.08 -2.83 -6.99
CA GLN A 223 26.69 -1.87 -6.08
C GLN A 223 28.20 -1.99 -6.17
N LYS A 224 28.82 -0.96 -6.74
CA LYS A 224 30.28 -0.83 -6.70
C LYS A 224 30.70 -0.81 -5.24
N GLN A 225 31.54 -1.76 -4.85
CA GLN A 225 32.09 -1.74 -3.50
C GLN A 225 32.91 -0.48 -3.28
N LYS A 226 32.89 -0.04 -2.03
CA LYS A 226 33.77 1.02 -1.56
C LYS A 226 35.20 0.46 -1.60
N GLN A 227 36.11 1.20 -2.23
CA GLN A 227 37.48 0.72 -2.36
C GLN A 227 38.18 0.73 -1.00
N PRO A 228 39.02 -0.27 -0.70
CA PRO A 228 39.81 -0.25 0.52
C PRO A 228 40.69 1.00 0.53
N ASN A 229 40.88 1.59 1.71
CA ASN A 229 41.73 2.77 1.87
C ASN A 229 43.10 2.50 1.19
N PRO A 230 43.49 3.28 0.16
CA PRO A 230 44.74 3.07 -0.56
C PRO A 230 45.96 3.00 0.35
N GLU A 231 45.97 3.77 1.45
CA GLU A 231 47.06 3.74 2.43
C GLU A 231 47.11 2.42 3.20
N ALA A 232 45.95 1.87 3.58
CA ALA A 232 45.88 0.59 4.28
C ALA A 232 46.32 -0.56 3.36
N VAL A 233 45.91 -0.53 2.09
CA VAL A 233 46.38 -1.48 1.07
C VAL A 233 47.89 -1.36 0.88
N GLN A 234 48.42 -0.13 0.86
CA GLN A 234 49.86 0.08 0.72
C GLN A 234 50.64 -0.45 1.94
N ARG A 235 50.15 -0.20 3.16
CA ARG A 235 50.76 -0.77 4.39
C ARG A 235 50.78 -2.30 4.38
N LEU A 236 49.74 -2.93 3.85
CA LEU A 236 49.72 -4.38 3.67
C LEU A 236 50.73 -4.85 2.61
N LYS A 237 50.88 -4.11 1.50
CA LYS A 237 51.87 -4.41 0.46
C LYS A 237 53.30 -4.33 0.99
N ASP A 238 53.56 -3.34 1.84
CA ASP A 238 54.86 -3.04 2.45
C ASP A 238 55.18 -3.89 3.68
N ALA A 239 54.25 -4.74 4.13
CA ALA A 239 54.44 -5.63 5.28
C ALA A 239 55.64 -6.56 5.05
N ARG A 240 56.58 -6.57 6.02
CA ARG A 240 57.82 -7.35 5.95
C ARG A 240 57.75 -8.70 6.66
N THR A 241 56.72 -8.88 7.49
CA THR A 241 56.50 -10.12 8.24
C THR A 241 55.07 -10.60 8.04
N ALA A 242 54.85 -11.91 8.15
CA ALA A 242 53.51 -12.51 8.10
C ALA A 242 52.60 -11.94 9.20
N LYS A 243 53.15 -11.67 10.39
CA LYS A 243 52.41 -11.07 11.51
C LYS A 243 51.96 -9.64 11.20
N ASP A 244 52.81 -8.83 10.60
CA ASP A 244 52.44 -7.47 10.20
C ASP A 244 51.39 -7.50 9.08
N ALA A 245 51.53 -8.41 8.11
CA ALA A 245 50.56 -8.59 7.03
C ALA A 245 49.20 -9.04 7.56
N GLN A 246 49.17 -10.00 8.49
CA GLN A 246 47.98 -10.46 9.20
C GLN A 246 47.27 -9.31 9.93
N GLN A 247 48.02 -8.49 10.66
CA GLN A 247 47.48 -7.35 11.39
C GLN A 247 46.88 -6.30 10.45
N GLN A 248 47.60 -5.93 9.38
CA GLN A 248 47.08 -4.98 8.39
C GLN A 248 45.84 -5.52 7.66
N ALA A 249 45.80 -6.81 7.35
CA ALA A 249 44.63 -7.43 6.73
C ALA A 249 43.39 -7.42 7.65
N ARG A 250 43.59 -7.64 8.95
CA ARG A 250 42.53 -7.51 9.95
C ARG A 250 42.00 -6.09 10.06
N GLU A 251 42.90 -5.10 10.07
CA GLU A 251 42.51 -3.68 10.12
C GLU A 251 41.67 -3.28 8.90
N ILE A 252 42.05 -3.72 7.69
CA ILE A 252 41.27 -3.48 6.46
C ILE A 252 39.88 -4.14 6.57
N ALA A 253 39.83 -5.42 6.93
CA ALA A 253 38.58 -6.16 7.05
C ALA A 253 37.65 -5.55 8.12
N GLN A 254 38.20 -5.11 9.25
CA GLN A 254 37.44 -4.43 10.31
C GLN A 254 36.88 -3.09 9.83
N GLY A 255 37.67 -2.30 9.09
CA GLY A 255 37.19 -1.04 8.52
C GLY A 255 35.96 -1.23 7.62
N PHE A 256 35.93 -2.30 6.82
CA PHE A 256 34.75 -2.65 6.02
C PHE A 256 33.58 -3.14 6.87
N ILE A 257 33.81 -3.93 7.93
CA ILE A 257 32.75 -4.35 8.85
C ILE A 257 32.08 -3.13 9.48
N ASP A 258 32.86 -2.18 9.97
CA ASP A 258 32.37 -0.94 10.58
C ASP A 258 31.59 -0.10 9.58
N GLU A 259 32.03 -0.08 8.33
CA GLU A 259 31.34 0.61 7.26
C GLU A 259 29.99 -0.02 6.89
N TYR A 260 29.94 -1.35 6.71
CA TYR A 260 28.68 -2.05 6.51
C TYR A 260 27.75 -1.89 7.72
N ALA A 261 28.28 -1.69 8.93
CA ALA A 261 27.47 -1.43 10.11
C ALA A 261 26.77 -0.07 10.01
N ARG A 262 27.50 0.96 9.57
CA ARG A 262 26.93 2.29 9.28
C ARG A 262 25.91 2.25 8.15
N ASP A 263 26.15 1.46 7.10
CA ASP A 263 25.18 1.30 6.01
C ASP A 263 23.88 0.65 6.55
N ILE A 264 23.97 -0.40 7.39
CA ILE A 264 22.82 -1.02 8.05
C ILE A 264 22.06 -0.03 8.94
N GLU A 265 22.76 0.79 9.72
CA GLU A 265 22.16 1.84 10.55
C GLU A 265 21.40 2.86 9.67
N THR A 266 22.04 3.33 8.59
CA THR A 266 21.44 4.27 7.63
C THR A 266 20.14 3.72 7.02
N TYR A 267 20.15 2.45 6.59
CA TYR A 267 18.95 1.80 6.05
C TYR A 267 17.87 1.59 7.12
N THR A 268 18.27 1.39 8.38
CA THR A 268 17.33 1.26 9.49
C THR A 268 16.62 2.59 9.78
N ASP A 269 17.37 3.70 9.79
CA ASP A 269 16.81 5.05 9.88
C ASP A 269 15.88 5.37 8.71
N GLU A 270 16.24 4.93 7.50
CA GLU A 270 15.40 5.08 6.31
C GLU A 270 14.07 4.33 6.49
N ILE A 271 14.10 3.07 6.97
CA ILE A 271 12.88 2.30 7.26
C ILE A 271 12.03 3.00 8.33
N ALA A 272 12.65 3.55 9.37
CA ALA A 272 11.95 4.28 10.44
C ALA A 272 11.22 5.53 9.88
N ARG A 273 11.92 6.33 9.07
CA ARG A 273 11.33 7.50 8.40
C ARG A 273 10.18 7.10 7.47
N LEU A 274 10.36 6.06 6.67
CA LEU A 274 9.35 5.54 5.75
C LEU A 274 8.12 5.02 6.49
N ALA A 275 8.29 4.34 7.62
CA ALA A 275 7.20 3.90 8.50
C ALA A 275 6.41 5.09 9.06
N GLU A 276 7.08 6.19 9.40
CA GLU A 276 6.43 7.42 9.85
C GLU A 276 5.63 8.09 8.72
N GLU A 277 6.19 8.17 7.51
CA GLU A 277 5.47 8.68 6.33
C GLU A 277 4.23 7.85 6.03
N TYR A 278 4.38 6.52 6.06
CA TYR A 278 3.26 5.60 5.88
C TYR A 278 2.14 5.85 6.90
N SER A 279 2.54 6.07 8.15
CA SER A 279 1.61 6.34 9.24
C SER A 279 0.77 7.60 9.00
N LYS A 280 1.36 8.64 8.39
CA LYS A 280 0.66 9.89 8.05
C LYS A 280 -0.40 9.63 6.97
N LEU A 281 -0.10 8.76 6.00
CA LEU A 281 -1.05 8.37 4.93
C LEU A 281 -2.18 7.47 5.42
N ALA A 282 -1.89 6.59 6.39
CA ALA A 282 -2.84 5.61 6.92
C ALA A 282 -4.07 6.23 7.61
N LEU A 283 -3.96 7.48 8.09
CA LEU A 283 -5.05 8.23 8.72
C LEU A 283 -6.22 8.54 7.78
N SER A 284 -6.07 8.33 6.46
CA SER A 284 -7.15 8.47 5.47
C SER A 284 -8.15 7.30 5.47
N GLY A 285 -7.98 6.32 6.36
CA GLY A 285 -8.93 5.23 6.59
C GLY A 285 -9.01 4.20 5.47
N SER A 286 -8.74 4.55 4.21
CA SER A 286 -8.79 3.70 3.02
C SER A 286 -7.55 2.81 2.84
N PHE A 287 -6.45 3.12 3.52
CA PHE A 287 -5.13 2.48 3.32
C PHE A 287 -4.74 1.44 4.39
N ALA A 288 -5.61 1.15 5.37
CA ALA A 288 -5.30 0.19 6.44
C ALA A 288 -4.86 -1.20 5.93
N GLY A 289 -5.43 -1.67 4.81
CA GLY A 289 -5.03 -2.95 4.21
C GLY A 289 -3.62 -2.93 3.60
N GLN A 290 -3.14 -1.76 3.17
CA GLN A 290 -1.77 -1.65 2.67
C GLN A 290 -0.78 -1.59 3.84
N VAL A 291 -1.11 -0.86 4.92
CA VAL A 291 -0.34 -0.84 6.17
C VAL A 291 -0.14 -2.26 6.72
N GLU A 292 -1.20 -3.07 6.73
CA GLU A 292 -1.14 -4.46 7.19
C GLU A 292 -0.12 -5.29 6.40
N LYS A 293 -0.06 -5.11 5.08
CA LYS A 293 0.91 -5.81 4.23
C LYS A 293 2.34 -5.32 4.47
N SER A 294 2.55 -4.03 4.72
CA SER A 294 3.87 -3.49 5.06
C SER A 294 4.34 -3.96 6.45
N VAL A 295 3.43 -4.09 7.42
CA VAL A 295 3.73 -4.72 8.72
C VAL A 295 4.11 -6.19 8.54
N GLN A 296 3.36 -6.94 7.73
CA GLN A 296 3.70 -8.33 7.42
C GLN A 296 5.08 -8.44 6.76
N LEU A 297 5.40 -7.56 5.80
CA LEU A 297 6.73 -7.50 5.19
C LEU A 297 7.83 -7.33 6.26
N LEU A 298 7.64 -6.43 7.22
CA LEU A 298 8.59 -6.25 8.33
C LEU A 298 8.65 -7.48 9.24
N ASP A 299 7.53 -8.13 9.54
CA ASP A 299 7.49 -9.37 10.35
C ASP A 299 8.32 -10.48 9.71
N TYR A 300 8.13 -10.74 8.42
CA TYR A 300 8.89 -11.78 7.72
C TYR A 300 10.38 -11.47 7.68
N ASN A 301 10.76 -10.19 7.48
CA ASN A 301 12.16 -9.80 7.47
C ASN A 301 12.80 -9.83 8.86
N LEU A 302 12.05 -9.53 9.92
CA LEU A 302 12.53 -9.65 11.30
C LEU A 302 12.85 -11.09 11.68
N GLU A 303 11.99 -12.04 11.32
CA GLU A 303 12.26 -13.47 11.57
C GLU A 303 13.53 -13.93 10.84
N LYS A 304 13.75 -13.43 9.61
CA LYS A 304 14.99 -13.69 8.87
C LYS A 304 16.22 -13.02 9.50
N MET A 305 16.10 -11.78 9.96
CA MET A 305 17.21 -11.09 10.64
C MET A 305 17.66 -11.85 11.89
N LYS A 306 16.71 -12.41 12.64
CA LYS A 306 16.98 -13.27 13.81
C LYS A 306 17.71 -14.56 13.44
N SER A 307 17.42 -15.16 12.28
CA SER A 307 18.06 -16.41 11.85
C SER A 307 19.42 -16.21 11.16
N ASN A 308 19.68 -15.04 10.57
CA ASN A 308 20.88 -14.76 9.79
C ASN A 308 21.99 -14.04 10.58
N GLY A 309 21.89 -13.96 11.91
CA GLY A 309 22.93 -13.35 12.75
C GLY A 309 23.03 -11.83 12.60
N THR A 310 21.93 -11.16 12.24
CA THR A 310 21.86 -9.69 12.25
C THR A 310 22.05 -9.17 13.68
N PRO A 311 22.76 -8.05 13.91
CA PRO A 311 22.96 -7.51 15.26
C PRO A 311 21.65 -7.31 16.01
N SER A 312 21.63 -7.65 17.30
CA SER A 312 20.43 -7.57 18.15
C SER A 312 19.86 -6.16 18.26
N GLU A 313 20.72 -5.14 18.19
CA GLU A 313 20.33 -3.73 18.17
C GLU A 313 19.56 -3.37 16.89
N THR A 314 20.04 -3.78 15.72
CA THR A 314 19.35 -3.61 14.44
C THR A 314 17.99 -4.32 14.45
N ILE A 315 17.94 -5.55 14.99
CA ILE A 315 16.68 -6.30 15.15
C ILE A 315 15.72 -5.50 16.04
N ALA A 316 16.19 -4.96 17.17
CA ALA A 316 15.36 -4.18 18.09
C ALA A 316 14.82 -2.89 17.45
N GLN A 317 15.62 -2.21 16.64
CA GLN A 317 15.20 -1.00 15.92
C GLN A 317 14.13 -1.30 14.86
N VAL A 318 14.34 -2.32 14.01
CA VAL A 318 13.34 -2.75 13.01
C VAL A 318 12.06 -3.25 13.70
N GLN A 319 12.19 -3.96 14.84
CA GLN A 319 11.06 -4.41 15.66
C GLN A 319 10.27 -3.23 16.24
N SER A 320 10.95 -2.17 16.68
CA SER A 320 10.32 -0.93 17.14
C SER A 320 9.52 -0.26 16.03
N CYS A 321 10.09 -0.17 14.82
CA CYS A 321 9.41 0.37 13.64
C CYS A 321 8.13 -0.42 13.32
N ARG A 322 8.24 -1.76 13.30
CA ARG A 322 7.10 -2.66 13.12
C ARG A 322 6.02 -2.41 14.18
N ASN A 323 6.41 -2.32 15.44
CA ASN A 323 5.46 -2.13 16.55
C ASN A 323 4.72 -0.79 16.44
N SER A 324 5.41 0.28 16.02
CA SER A 324 4.80 1.59 15.75
C SER A 324 3.76 1.52 14.63
N MET A 325 4.07 0.83 13.52
CA MET A 325 3.12 0.63 12.42
C MET A 325 1.91 -0.22 12.84
N GLN A 326 2.15 -1.31 13.59
CA GLN A 326 1.09 -2.18 14.11
C GLN A 326 0.16 -1.43 15.07
N ALA A 327 0.69 -0.64 16.00
CA ALA A 327 -0.12 0.12 16.95
C ALA A 327 -1.08 1.09 16.23
N LYS A 328 -0.61 1.75 15.16
CA LYS A 328 -1.46 2.64 14.35
C LYS A 328 -2.48 1.87 13.51
N LEU A 329 -2.11 0.70 12.99
CA LEU A 329 -3.05 -0.19 12.31
C LEU A 329 -4.18 -0.63 13.25
N ASP A 330 -3.85 -0.97 14.51
CA ASP A 330 -4.83 -1.38 15.51
C ASP A 330 -5.79 -0.24 15.87
N LEU A 331 -5.29 1.00 15.96
CA LEU A 331 -6.14 2.19 16.13
C LEU A 331 -7.13 2.35 14.97
N LEU A 332 -6.68 2.15 13.73
CA LEU A 332 -7.54 2.22 12.54
C LEU A 332 -8.58 1.10 12.49
N LYS A 333 -8.18 -0.14 12.84
CA LYS A 333 -9.09 -1.28 12.94
C LYS A 333 -10.16 -1.03 14.00
N LYS A 334 -9.78 -0.45 15.15
CA LYS A 334 -10.70 -0.07 16.23
C LYS A 334 -11.66 1.04 15.77
N ALA A 335 -11.17 2.11 15.17
CA ALA A 335 -12.00 3.20 14.65
C ALA A 335 -13.04 2.70 13.63
N ARG A 336 -12.63 1.85 12.68
CA ARG A 336 -13.55 1.21 11.72
C ARG A 336 -14.58 0.30 12.40
N ALA A 337 -14.19 -0.45 13.42
CA ALA A 337 -15.11 -1.30 14.16
C ALA A 337 -16.17 -0.47 14.90
N ASP A 338 -15.77 0.67 15.46
CA ASP A 338 -16.67 1.58 16.17
C ASP A 338 -17.62 2.33 15.20
N GLU A 339 -17.13 2.77 14.03
CA GLU A 339 -17.98 3.30 12.96
C GLU A 339 -18.99 2.27 12.45
N ARG A 340 -18.56 1.00 12.28
CA ARG A 340 -19.44 -0.07 11.83
C ARG A 340 -20.52 -0.37 12.86
N LYS A 341 -20.18 -0.36 14.16
CA LYS A 341 -21.17 -0.47 15.24
C LYS A 341 -22.16 0.68 15.20
N GLN A 342 -21.70 1.93 15.06
CA GLN A 342 -22.57 3.11 14.96
C GLN A 342 -23.50 3.06 13.74
N ARG A 343 -23.01 2.62 12.58
CA ARG A 343 -23.86 2.44 11.38
C ARG A 343 -24.90 1.35 11.59
N VAL A 344 -24.56 0.25 12.25
CA VAL A 344 -25.52 -0.81 12.57
C VAL A 344 -26.57 -0.32 13.56
N THR A 345 -26.20 0.37 14.64
CA THR A 345 -27.17 0.95 15.57
C THR A 345 -28.06 1.98 14.91
N ASN A 346 -27.51 2.87 14.06
CA ASN A 346 -28.31 3.85 13.32
C ASN A 346 -29.22 3.20 12.27
N GLY A 347 -28.76 2.13 11.60
CA GLY A 347 -29.58 1.36 10.67
C GLY A 347 -30.70 0.57 11.35
N VAL A 348 -30.45 0.03 12.54
CA VAL A 348 -31.46 -0.65 13.38
C VAL A 348 -32.45 0.37 13.95
N LEU A 349 -31.99 1.53 14.41
CA LEU A 349 -32.84 2.63 14.86
C LEU A 349 -33.74 3.15 13.73
N ASN A 350 -33.22 3.36 12.53
CA ASN A 350 -34.04 3.75 11.37
C ASN A 350 -35.07 2.69 11.00
N LYS A 351 -34.72 1.40 11.08
CA LYS A 351 -35.69 0.30 10.87
C LYS A 351 -36.77 0.27 11.96
N LEU A 352 -36.41 0.50 13.23
CA LEU A 352 -37.37 0.56 14.35
C LEU A 352 -38.29 1.78 14.26
N VAL A 353 -37.76 2.94 13.87
CA VAL A 353 -38.56 4.15 13.62
C VAL A 353 -39.54 3.91 12.47
N ASN A 354 -39.10 3.28 11.37
CA ASN A 354 -40.01 2.92 10.27
C ASN A 354 -41.08 1.90 10.67
N TYR A 355 -40.79 1.01 11.62
CA TYR A 355 -41.76 0.03 12.14
C TYR A 355 -42.77 0.61 13.14
N LEU A 356 -42.43 1.73 13.79
CA LEU A 356 -43.30 2.44 14.75
C LEU A 356 -44.15 3.53 14.08
N VAL A 357 -43.89 3.85 12.81
CA VAL A 357 -44.60 4.85 12.01
C VAL A 357 -45.56 4.22 10.98
N GLN A 358 -45.55 2.89 10.85
CA GLN A 358 -46.63 2.09 10.26
C GLN A 358 -47.65 1.73 11.34
#